data_AF-A0A3B9INM6-F1
#
_entry.id   AF-A0A3B9INM6-F1
#
_cell.length_a   1.000
_cell.length_b   1.000
_cell.length_c   1.000
_cell.angle_alpha   90.00
_cell.angle_beta   90.00
_cell.angle_gamma   90.00
#
_symmetry.space_group_name_H-M   'P 1'
#
loop_
_entity.id
_entity.type
_entity.pdbx_description
1 polymer ?
#
loop_
_entity_poly.entity_id
_entity_poly.type
_entity_poly.pdbx_seq_one_letter_code
_entity_poly.pdbx_strand_id
1 'polypeptide(L)' 'GMGLPTTAAYVLVAAVLAPAMTAAGIDPLAAHLFVFYFATISVITPPVCVAVFVGSGIAGTNWLPAAGEAVRLGA' A
#
# COMPACT_ATOMS: atom_id res chain seq x y z
N GLY A 1 -11.38 3.37 12.72
CA GLY A 1 -10.23 4.21 12.34
C GLY A 1 -9.81 3.80 10.95
N MET A 2 -10.12 4.62 9.95
CA MET A 2 -9.88 4.31 8.54
C MET A 2 -8.44 4.68 8.17
N GLY A 3 -7.70 3.70 7.64
CA GLY A 3 -6.41 3.93 6.99
C GLY A 3 -5.17 3.55 7.78
N LEU A 4 -4.67 2.32 7.64
CA LEU A 4 -3.30 2.00 8.06
C LEU A 4 -2.34 2.78 7.13
N PRO A 5 -1.52 3.71 7.62
CA PRO A 5 -0.57 4.42 6.78
C PRO A 5 0.46 3.43 6.20
N THR A 6 1.03 3.75 5.03
CA THR A 6 1.98 2.90 4.32
C THR A 6 3.14 2.42 5.19
N THR A 7 3.61 3.28 6.11
CA THR A 7 4.65 2.95 7.07
C THR A 7 4.24 1.81 8.00
N ALA A 8 3.03 1.87 8.55
CA ALA A 8 2.51 0.84 9.44
C ALA A 8 2.17 -0.47 8.70
N ALA A 9 1.69 -0.37 7.45
CA ALA A 9 1.50 -1.54 6.58
C ALA A 9 2.83 -2.23 6.25
N TYR A 10 3.86 -1.45 5.90
CA TYR A 10 5.20 -1.96 5.65
C TYR A 10 5.78 -2.65 6.88
N VAL A 11 5.75 -2.03 8.06
CA VAL A 11 6.31 -2.62 9.29
C VAL A 11 5.63 -3.94 9.63
N LEU A 12 4.30 -4.01 9.51
CA LEU A 12 3.53 -5.23 9.79
C LEU A 12 3.89 -6.36 8.82
N VAL A 13 3.92 -6.08 7.52
CA VAL A 13 4.23 -7.10 6.51
C VAL A 13 5.72 -7.45 6.52
N ALA A 14 6.61 -6.49 6.77
CA ALA A 14 8.05 -6.74 6.85
C ALA A 14 8.40 -7.62 8.04
N ALA A 15 7.71 -7.45 9.19
CA ALA A 15 7.93 -8.31 10.36
C ALA A 15 7.58 -9.79 10.11
N VAL A 16 6.70 -10.08 9.15
CA VAL A 16 6.24 -11.45 8.83
C VAL A 16 6.91 -12.00 7.57
N LEU A 17 6.89 -11.23 6.49
CA LEU A 17 7.28 -11.67 5.15
C LEU A 17 8.79 -11.54 4.90
N ALA A 18 9.46 -10.51 5.42
CA ALA A 18 10.90 -10.35 5.20
C ALA A 18 11.74 -11.50 5.81
N PRO A 19 11.45 -12.00 7.04
CA PRO A 19 12.12 -13.19 7.57
C PRO A 19 11.88 -14.45 6.73
N ALA A 20 10.65 -14.63 6.24
CA ALA A 20 10.30 -15.78 5.40
C ALA A 20 11.04 -15.74 4.04
N MET A 21 11.11 -14.56 3.40
CA MET A 21 11.79 -14.36 2.13
C MET A 21 13.32 -14.50 2.26
N THR A 22 13.90 -13.95 3.33
CA THR A 22 15.33 -14.09 3.60
C THR A 22 15.71 -15.54 3.94
N ALA A 23 14.87 -16.27 4.67
CA ALA A 23 15.06 -17.71 4.90
C ALA A 23 14.95 -18.55 3.61
N ALA A 24 14.18 -18.08 2.62
CA ALA A 24 14.11 -18.67 1.29
C ALA A 24 15.30 -18.30 0.37
N GLY A 25 16.29 -17.55 0.87
CA GLY A 25 17.50 -17.16 0.13
C GLY A 25 17.37 -15.89 -0.71
N ILE A 26 16.29 -15.12 -0.56
CA ILE A 26 16.15 -13.81 -1.22
C ILE A 26 17.00 -12.78 -0.48
N ASP A 27 17.69 -11.92 -1.24
CA ASP A 27 18.47 -10.83 -0.69
C ASP A 27 17.60 -9.93 0.22
N PRO A 28 18.06 -9.56 1.43
CA PRO A 28 17.28 -8.75 2.36
C PRO A 28 16.78 -7.43 1.77
N LEU A 29 17.59 -6.73 0.96
CA LEU A 29 17.18 -5.47 0.34
C LEU A 29 16.04 -5.71 -0.64
N ALA A 30 16.15 -6.76 -1.47
CA ALA A 30 15.09 -7.14 -2.41
C ALA A 30 13.79 -7.51 -1.67
N ALA A 31 13.88 -8.25 -0.56
CA ALA A 31 12.72 -8.61 0.25
C ALA A 31 12.02 -7.38 0.85
N HIS A 32 12.78 -6.43 1.39
CA HIS A 32 12.23 -5.20 1.94
C HIS A 32 11.61 -4.29 0.87
N LEU A 33 12.25 -4.16 -0.30
CA LEU A 33 11.71 -3.37 -1.42
C LEU A 33 10.43 -4.00 -2.00
N PHE A 34 10.35 -5.33 -2.05
CA PHE A 34 9.13 -6.03 -2.44
C PHE A 34 7.97 -5.69 -1.49
N VAL A 35 8.19 -5.83 -0.18
CA VAL A 35 7.17 -5.50 0.82
C VAL A 35 6.79 -4.02 0.75
N PHE A 36 7.77 -3.13 0.58
CA PHE A 36 7.54 -1.70 0.46
C PHE A 36 6.67 -1.36 -0.77
N TYR A 37 6.95 -1.97 -1.92
CA TYR A 37 6.16 -1.78 -3.14
C TYR A 37 4.69 -2.15 -2.93
N PHE A 38 4.40 -3.33 -2.37
CA PHE A 38 3.01 -3.73 -2.10
C PHE A 38 2.35 -2.89 -0.99
N ALA A 39 3.12 -2.43 -0.01
CA ALA A 39 2.62 -1.47 0.97
C ALA A 39 2.19 -0.15 0.31
N THR A 40 2.92 0.34 -0.71
CA THR A 40 2.52 1.55 -1.43
C THR A 40 1.25 1.35 -2.27
N ILE A 41 1.09 0.21 -2.93
CA ILE A 41 -0.15 -0.10 -3.68
C ILE A 41 -1.36 -0.20 -2.74
N SER A 42 -1.18 -0.70 -1.52
CA SER A 42 -2.28 -0.82 -0.54
C SER A 42 -2.96 0.51 -0.19
N VAL A 43 -2.27 1.65 -0.39
CA VAL A 43 -2.78 2.99 -0.05
C VAL A 43 -3.78 3.55 -1.07
N ILE A 44 -3.93 2.90 -2.23
CA ILE A 44 -4.89 3.29 -3.28
C ILE A 44 -6.06 2.32 -3.43
N THR A 45 -5.98 1.13 -2.82
CA THR A 45 -7.02 0.08 -2.95
C THR A 45 -8.17 0.29 -1.95
N PRO A 46 -9.44 0.25 -2.38
CA PRO A 46 -10.57 0.18 -1.46
C PRO A 46 -10.52 -1.10 -0.61
N PRO A 47 -10.92 -1.07 0.68
CA PRO A 47 -11.59 0.00 1.42
C PRO A 47 -10.65 0.99 2.15
N VAL A 48 -9.33 0.85 2.03
CA VAL A 48 -8.35 1.60 2.84
C VAL A 48 -8.01 2.94 2.18
N CYS A 49 -7.64 2.93 0.90
CA CYS A 49 -7.43 4.04 -0.04
C CYS A 49 -7.21 5.48 0.52
N VAL A 50 -6.37 5.65 1.55
CA VAL A 50 -6.28 6.91 2.33
C VAL A 50 -5.81 8.08 1.47
N ALA A 51 -4.84 7.83 0.58
CA ALA A 51 -4.33 8.86 -0.31
C ALA A 51 -5.42 9.34 -1.27
N VAL A 52 -6.29 8.42 -1.74
CA VAL A 52 -7.42 8.75 -2.60
C VAL A 52 -8.46 9.55 -1.84
N PHE A 53 -8.78 9.20 -0.59
CA PHE A 53 -9.70 9.96 0.25
C PHE A 53 -9.25 11.41 0.44
N VAL A 54 -7.96 11.61 0.77
CA VAL A 54 -7.40 12.97 0.94
C VAL A 54 -7.40 13.72 -0.39
N GLY A 55 -6.93 13.09 -1.47
CA GLY A 55 -6.86 13.72 -2.79
C GLY A 55 -8.23 14.11 -3.35
N SER A 56 -9.23 13.23 -3.21
CA SER A 56 -10.61 13.51 -3.63
C SER A 56 -11.27 14.59 -2.77
N GLY A 57 -10.97 14.65 -1.46
CA GLY A 57 -11.40 15.73 -0.59
C GLY A 57 -10.84 17.10 -1.01
N ILE A 58 -9.56 17.16 -1.43
CA ILE A 58 -8.95 18.39 -1.97
C ILE A 58 -9.58 18.76 -3.32
N ALA A 59 -9.84 17.78 -4.17
CA ALA A 59 -10.39 17.98 -5.51
C ALA A 59 -11.92 18.20 -5.54
N GLY A 60 -12.63 17.99 -4.42
CA GLY A 60 -14.09 18.08 -4.34
C GLY A 60 -14.83 17.00 -5.14
N THR A 61 -14.20 15.84 -5.37
CA THR A 61 -14.76 14.73 -6.16
C THR A 61 -15.15 13.54 -5.29
N ASN A 62 -15.97 12.63 -5.83
CA ASN A 62 -16.32 11.40 -5.13
C ASN A 62 -15.11 10.45 -5.09
N TRP A 63 -14.78 9.94 -3.90
CA TRP A 63 -13.62 9.08 -3.69
C TRP A 63 -13.77 7.69 -4.31
N LEU A 64 -14.98 7.14 -4.45
CA LEU A 64 -15.18 5.80 -5.05
C LEU A 64 -14.67 5.72 -6.50
N PRO A 65 -15.14 6.57 -7.44
CA PRO A 65 -14.64 6.53 -8.81
C PRO A 65 -13.16 6.91 -8.90
N ALA A 66 -12.68 7.82 -8.05
CA ALA A 66 -11.26 8.17 -7.98
C ALA A 66 -10.41 6.97 -7.54
N ALA A 67 -10.89 6.14 -6.62
CA ALA A 67 -10.20 4.93 -6.18
C ALA A 67 -10.19 3.87 -7.29
N GLY A 68 -11.29 3.73 -8.03
CA GLY A 68 -11.35 2.86 -9.21
C GLY A 68 -10.30 3.23 -10.25
N GLU A 69 -10.16 4.52 -10.56
CA GLU A 69 -9.13 4.97 -11.50
C GLU A 69 -7.72 4.84 -10.93
N ALA A 70 -7.53 5.14 -9.65
CA ALA A 70 -6.23 4.97 -9.00
C ALA A 70 -5.74 3.52 -9.05
N VAL A 71 -6.62 2.55 -8.75
CA VAL A 71 -6.31 1.13 -8.87
C VAL A 71 -6.04 0.73 -10.32
N ARG A 72 -6.80 1.27 -11.28
CA ARG A 72 -6.58 0.99 -12.72
C ARG A 72 -5.23 1.50 -13.23
N LEU A 73 -4.74 2.61 -12.70
CA LEU A 73 -3.45 3.19 -13.08
C LEU A 73 -2.27 2.57 -12.32
N GLY A 74 -2.52 2.06 -11.10
CA GLY A 74 -1.51 1.47 -10.24
C GLY A 74 -1.30 -0.04 -10.40
N ALA A 75 -2.17 -0.72 -11.15
CA ALA A 75 -2.08 -2.15 -11.50
C ALA A 75 -1.64 -2.33 -12.96
#